data_AF-A0AAW0MJX3-F1
#
_entry.id   AF-A0AAW0MJX3-F1
#
_cell.length_a   1.000
_cell.length_b   1.000
_cell.length_c   1.000
_cell.angle_alpha   90.00
_cell.angle_beta   90.00
_cell.angle_gamma   90.00
#
_symmetry.space_group_name_H-M   'P 1'
#
loop_
_entity.id
_entity.type
_entity.pdbx_description
1 polymer ?
#
loop_
_entity_poly.entity_id
_entity_poly.type
_entity_poly.pdbx_seq_one_letter_code
_entity_poly.pdbx_strand_id
1 'polypeptide(L)'
;MERWGVDEERVDTQDREERREIIHGETHSQLWDTVYYVVYLFNCGEGTQRLMQEHKLKAARLDNIFLTRLSWENVGGLSGMILTLKDTGVPECVLSGPPQLENYLSAIKSFSGPLEDIRLSVRPYTEETHTDETMTVTQVPIFSRPTSPKNASQNSSSDRPDGEKHTRDPSLVVAFICKLHPKKGNFLVSEAKELGLPV
;
A
#
# COMPACT_ATOMS: atom_id res chain seq x y z
N MET A 1 37.05 21.74 25.03
CA MET A 1 36.68 20.36 24.63
C MET A 1 35.36 20.09 25.32
N GLU A 2 34.28 20.59 24.73
CA GLU A 2 32.95 20.61 25.34
C GLU A 2 32.01 19.70 24.56
N ARG A 3 31.22 19.01 25.38
CA ARG A 3 30.39 17.84 25.15
C ARG A 3 29.00 18.32 24.75
N TRP A 4 28.51 17.87 23.60
CA TRP A 4 27.09 17.94 23.24
C TRP A 4 26.57 16.51 23.10
N GLY A 5 25.99 16.00 24.19
CA GLY A 5 25.08 14.87 24.14
C GLY A 5 23.72 15.41 23.68
N VAL A 6 23.12 14.78 22.69
CA VAL A 6 21.77 15.11 22.25
C VAL A 6 20.81 14.30 23.12
N ASP A 7 19.98 15.03 23.85
CA ASP A 7 18.89 14.53 24.67
C ASP A 7 17.90 13.71 23.85
N GLU A 8 17.82 12.42 24.16
CA GLU A 8 16.76 11.52 23.74
C GLU A 8 15.70 11.51 24.86
N GLU A 9 14.72 12.41 24.76
CA GLU A 9 13.60 12.46 25.70
C GLU A 9 12.25 12.63 25.00
N ARG A 10 11.35 11.69 25.33
CA ARG A 10 9.88 11.78 25.28
C ARG A 10 9.20 11.91 23.91
N VAL A 11 9.05 10.77 23.25
CA VAL A 11 7.76 10.45 22.60
C VAL A 11 6.95 9.60 23.58
N ASP A 12 5.96 10.28 24.13
CA ASP A 12 4.82 9.86 24.94
C ASP A 12 4.66 8.36 25.25
N THR A 13 5.05 7.99 26.47
CA THR A 13 4.86 6.66 27.07
C THR A 13 3.44 6.43 27.61
N GLN A 14 2.53 7.38 27.44
CA GLN A 14 1.17 7.33 28.01
C GLN A 14 0.18 6.48 27.20
N ASP A 15 0.48 6.18 25.93
CA ASP A 15 -0.40 5.38 25.05
C ASP A 15 -0.21 3.85 25.21
N ARG A 16 0.72 3.43 26.09
CA ARG A 16 1.02 2.02 26.35
C ARG A 16 0.35 1.47 27.62
N GLU A 17 -0.30 2.32 28.42
CA GLU A 17 -0.71 2.00 29.79
C GLU A 17 -2.15 1.46 29.91
N GLU A 18 -3.00 1.57 28.88
CA GLU A 18 -4.39 1.05 28.91
C GLU A 18 -4.54 -0.46 28.59
N ARG A 19 -3.44 -1.23 28.53
CA ARG A 19 -3.48 -2.68 28.18
C ARG A 19 -3.28 -3.64 29.35
N ARG A 20 -3.75 -3.32 30.55
CA ARG A 20 -3.88 -4.31 31.62
C ARG A 20 -5.06 -4.01 32.55
N GLU A 21 -6.10 -4.83 32.43
CA GLU A 21 -7.04 -5.23 33.49
C GLU A 21 -8.00 -6.24 32.81
N ILE A 22 -8.24 -7.49 33.24
CA ILE A 22 -8.22 -8.18 34.53
C ILE A 22 -7.93 -9.66 34.25
N ILE A 23 -6.96 -10.27 34.95
CA ILE A 23 -6.86 -11.73 35.07
C ILE A 23 -7.34 -12.09 36.47
N HIS A 24 -8.64 -12.30 36.60
CA HIS A 24 -9.23 -13.11 37.68
C HIS A 24 -10.04 -14.21 37.03
N GLY A 25 -9.93 -15.40 37.63
CA GLY A 25 -10.30 -16.66 37.03
C GLY A 25 -11.79 -16.84 36.76
N GLU A 26 -12.04 -18.02 36.24
CA GLU A 26 -13.33 -18.65 35.93
C GLU A 26 -13.80 -18.50 34.48
N THR A 27 -13.79 -19.68 33.84
CA THR A 27 -14.46 -20.10 32.63
C THR A 27 -15.49 -19.10 32.08
N HIS A 28 -15.22 -18.53 30.91
CA HIS A 28 -16.19 -18.38 29.82
C HIS A 28 -15.49 -17.82 28.57
N SER A 29 -15.59 -18.59 27.47
CA SER A 29 -15.56 -18.07 26.10
C SER A 29 -14.42 -17.10 25.75
N GLN A 30 -13.27 -17.64 25.35
CA GLN A 30 -12.26 -16.89 24.58
C GLN A 30 -12.85 -16.46 23.24
N LEU A 31 -13.51 -15.30 23.22
CA LEU A 31 -13.78 -14.56 21.99
C LEU A 31 -12.49 -13.84 21.61
N TRP A 32 -11.70 -14.50 20.78
CA TRP A 32 -10.65 -13.87 20.01
C TRP A 32 -11.34 -12.94 19.02
N ASP A 33 -11.63 -11.71 19.42
CA ASP A 33 -11.81 -10.63 18.46
C ASP A 33 -10.46 -10.48 17.75
N THR A 34 -10.28 -11.27 16.70
CA THR A 34 -9.18 -11.11 15.76
C THR A 34 -9.43 -9.74 15.15
N VAL A 35 -8.80 -8.70 15.71
CA VAL A 35 -8.85 -7.35 15.14
C VAL A 35 -8.39 -7.50 13.69
N TYR A 36 -9.35 -7.42 12.77
CA TYR A 36 -9.11 -7.48 11.34
C TYR A 36 -8.45 -6.15 10.97
N TYR A 37 -7.12 -6.14 10.93
CA TYR A 37 -6.35 -5.03 10.39
C TYR A 37 -6.07 -5.29 8.91
N VAL A 38 -6.54 -4.39 8.05
CA VAL A 38 -6.24 -4.34 6.62
C VAL A 38 -4.83 -3.78 6.43
N VAL A 39 -4.06 -4.33 5.50
CA VAL A 39 -2.71 -3.85 5.18
C VAL A 39 -2.74 -3.13 3.84
N TYR A 40 -2.29 -1.87 3.82
CA TYR A 40 -2.10 -1.09 2.61
C TYR A 40 -0.60 -0.93 2.35
N LEU A 41 -0.16 -1.25 1.13
CA LEU A 41 1.24 -1.11 0.75
C LEU A 41 1.43 0.09 -0.18
N PHE A 42 2.25 1.05 0.23
CA PHE A 42 2.64 2.20 -0.59
C PHE A 42 4.07 2.02 -1.08
N ASN A 43 4.21 1.86 -2.40
CA ASN A 43 5.41 1.39 -3.09
C ASN A 43 5.84 -0.02 -2.64
N CYS A 44 6.55 -0.71 -3.51
CA CYS A 44 7.07 -2.05 -3.28
C CYS A 44 8.51 -2.15 -3.81
N GLY A 45 9.43 -1.48 -3.11
CA GLY A 45 10.86 -1.55 -3.40
C GLY A 45 11.45 -2.93 -3.12
N GLU A 46 12.70 -3.10 -3.51
CA GLU A 46 13.44 -4.33 -3.23
C GLU A 46 13.48 -4.63 -1.72
N GLY A 47 13.35 -5.91 -1.34
CA GLY A 47 13.36 -6.33 0.07
C GLY A 47 12.08 -6.07 0.86
N THR A 48 11.06 -5.39 0.29
CA THR A 48 9.77 -5.12 0.96
C THR A 48 9.11 -6.38 1.52
N GLN A 49 9.14 -7.49 0.76
CA GLN A 49 8.62 -8.78 1.21
C GLN A 49 9.29 -9.27 2.50
N ARG A 50 10.61 -9.17 2.57
CA ARG A 50 11.40 -9.56 3.75
C ARG A 50 11.07 -8.66 4.93
N LEU A 51 10.99 -7.35 4.71
CA LEU A 51 10.62 -6.37 5.74
C LEU A 51 9.23 -6.67 6.34
N MET A 52 8.24 -6.98 5.50
CA MET A 52 6.90 -7.36 5.97
C MET A 52 6.93 -8.60 6.87
N GLN A 53 7.72 -9.62 6.51
CA GLN A 53 7.87 -10.84 7.31
C GLN A 53 8.54 -10.55 8.67
N GLU A 54 9.60 -9.74 8.69
CA GLU A 54 10.32 -9.34 9.90
C GLU A 54 9.40 -8.62 10.90
N HIS A 55 8.49 -7.76 10.40
CA HIS A 55 7.48 -7.07 11.20
C HIS A 55 6.20 -7.86 11.46
N LYS A 56 6.16 -9.15 11.09
CA LYS A 56 4.98 -10.04 11.26
C LYS A 56 3.72 -9.52 10.57
N LEU A 57 3.87 -8.74 9.50
CA LEU A 57 2.77 -8.31 8.65
C LEU A 57 2.37 -9.46 7.72
N LYS A 58 1.11 -9.89 7.82
CA LYS A 58 0.59 -11.00 7.01
C LYS A 58 0.27 -10.50 5.60
N ALA A 59 0.98 -11.03 4.61
CA ALA A 59 0.69 -10.77 3.19
C ALA A 59 -0.74 -11.19 2.80
N ALA A 60 -1.34 -12.15 3.50
CA ALA A 60 -2.73 -12.59 3.34
C ALA A 60 -3.79 -11.48 3.49
N ARG A 61 -3.40 -10.30 4.00
CA ARG A 61 -4.28 -9.16 4.26
C ARG A 61 -3.95 -7.95 3.37
N LEU A 62 -3.08 -8.15 2.38
CA LEU A 62 -2.65 -7.11 1.46
C LEU A 62 -3.53 -7.14 0.21
N ASP A 63 -4.57 -6.33 0.22
CA ASP A 63 -5.52 -6.27 -0.89
C ASP A 63 -5.21 -5.10 -1.86
N ASN A 64 -4.49 -4.08 -1.37
CA ASN A 64 -4.25 -2.84 -2.11
C ASN A 64 -2.75 -2.44 -2.10
N ILE A 65 -2.18 -2.28 -3.29
CA ILE A 65 -0.83 -1.75 -3.51
C ILE A 65 -0.92 -0.44 -4.29
N PHE A 66 -0.34 0.63 -3.75
CA PHE A 66 -0.31 1.96 -4.36
C PHE A 66 1.10 2.31 -4.79
N LEU A 67 1.32 2.55 -6.09
CA LEU A 67 2.61 2.86 -6.66
C LEU A 67 2.66 4.31 -7.11
N THR A 68 3.59 5.07 -6.52
CA THR A 68 3.70 6.51 -6.81
C THR A 68 4.42 6.78 -8.13
N ARG A 69 5.38 5.93 -8.50
CA ARG A 69 6.16 5.98 -9.75
C ARG A 69 6.57 4.58 -10.17
N LEU A 70 6.80 4.36 -11.47
CA LEU A 70 7.53 3.19 -11.95
C LEU A 70 9.04 3.45 -12.02
N SER A 71 9.66 3.55 -10.85
CA SER A 71 11.11 3.52 -10.69
C SER A 71 11.51 2.25 -9.92
N TRP A 72 12.75 1.78 -10.10
CA TRP A 72 13.19 0.52 -9.50
C TRP A 72 13.05 0.51 -7.97
N GLU A 73 13.28 1.66 -7.34
CA GLU A 73 13.14 1.88 -5.90
C GLU A 73 11.70 1.64 -5.42
N ASN A 74 10.72 1.85 -6.30
CA ASN A 74 9.30 1.72 -5.98
C ASN A 74 8.67 0.40 -6.41
N VAL A 75 9.26 -0.33 -7.37
CA VAL A 75 8.65 -1.57 -7.91
C VAL A 75 9.56 -2.79 -7.89
N GLY A 76 10.83 -2.66 -7.52
CA GLY A 76 11.82 -3.74 -7.59
C GLY A 76 11.45 -4.98 -6.78
N GLY A 77 10.62 -4.86 -5.74
CA GLY A 77 10.11 -5.99 -4.96
C GLY A 77 8.74 -6.50 -5.39
N LEU A 78 8.07 -5.85 -6.34
CA LEU A 78 6.68 -6.14 -6.68
C LEU A 78 6.49 -7.55 -7.23
N SER A 79 7.44 -8.04 -8.02
CA SER A 79 7.38 -9.38 -8.59
C SER A 79 7.43 -10.47 -7.52
N GLY A 80 8.37 -10.37 -6.57
CA GLY A 80 8.45 -11.28 -5.42
C GLY A 80 7.24 -11.17 -4.50
N MET A 81 6.71 -9.95 -4.32
CA MET A 81 5.47 -9.73 -3.57
C MET A 81 4.28 -10.44 -4.22
N ILE A 82 4.08 -10.31 -5.54
CA ILE A 82 3.00 -10.97 -6.27
C ILE A 82 3.08 -12.50 -6.14
N LEU A 83 4.28 -13.07 -6.27
CA LEU A 83 4.49 -14.51 -6.06
C LEU A 83 4.14 -14.92 -4.63
N THR A 84 4.52 -14.11 -3.64
CA THR A 84 4.16 -14.35 -2.23
C THR A 84 2.66 -14.29 -2.01
N LEU A 85 1.96 -13.33 -2.63
CA LEU A 85 0.50 -13.19 -2.53
C LEU A 85 -0.21 -14.40 -3.14
N LYS A 86 0.28 -14.87 -4.30
CA LYS A 86 -0.19 -16.12 -4.92
C LYS A 86 -0.02 -17.31 -3.96
N ASP A 87 1.19 -17.52 -3.44
CA ASP A 87 1.50 -18.65 -2.55
C ASP A 87 0.71 -18.59 -1.23
N THR A 88 0.37 -17.38 -0.78
CA THR A 88 -0.45 -17.15 0.41
C THR A 88 -1.94 -17.43 0.15
N GLY A 89 -2.37 -17.53 -1.11
CA GLY A 89 -3.77 -17.75 -1.49
C GLY A 89 -4.63 -16.49 -1.45
N VAL A 90 -4.03 -15.31 -1.67
CA VAL A 90 -4.80 -14.07 -1.80
C VAL A 90 -5.55 -14.08 -3.13
N PRO A 91 -6.90 -14.00 -3.13
CA PRO A 91 -7.69 -14.18 -4.35
C PRO A 91 -7.60 -13.00 -5.31
N GLU A 92 -7.42 -11.78 -4.79
CA GLU A 92 -7.29 -10.57 -5.58
C GLU A 92 -6.34 -9.57 -4.91
N CYS A 93 -5.54 -8.91 -5.73
CA CYS A 93 -4.76 -7.74 -5.33
C CYS A 93 -5.00 -6.62 -6.33
N VAL A 94 -5.43 -5.47 -5.83
CA VAL A 94 -5.67 -4.25 -6.60
C VAL A 94 -4.41 -3.38 -6.56
N LEU A 95 -3.90 -3.04 -7.74
CA LEU A 95 -2.76 -2.13 -7.86
C LEU A 95 -3.22 -0.79 -8.45
N SER A 96 -2.88 0.31 -7.78
CA SER A 96 -3.13 1.66 -8.27
C SER A 96 -1.81 2.35 -8.58
N GLY A 97 -1.70 3.04 -9.71
CA GLY A 97 -0.44 3.68 -10.09
C GLY A 97 -0.46 4.36 -11.46
N PRO A 98 0.71 4.77 -11.96
CA PRO A 98 0.83 5.42 -13.26
C PRO A 98 0.51 4.42 -14.40
N PRO A 99 0.14 4.90 -15.60
CA PRO A 99 -0.44 4.09 -16.69
C PRO A 99 0.51 3.07 -17.34
N GLN A 100 1.78 3.08 -16.94
CA GLN A 100 2.75 2.08 -17.41
C GLN A 100 2.70 0.80 -16.55
N LEU A 101 1.91 0.78 -15.47
CA LEU A 101 1.84 -0.30 -14.50
C LEU A 101 1.29 -1.58 -15.14
N GLU A 102 0.31 -1.47 -16.03
CA GLU A 102 -0.28 -2.56 -16.79
C GLU A 102 0.79 -3.30 -17.61
N ASN A 103 1.65 -2.54 -18.30
CA ASN A 103 2.76 -3.09 -19.08
C ASN A 103 3.79 -3.78 -18.17
N TYR A 104 4.06 -3.20 -17.01
CA TYR A 104 4.96 -3.78 -16.02
C TYR A 104 4.42 -5.11 -15.47
N LEU A 105 3.12 -5.18 -15.14
CA LEU A 105 2.48 -6.41 -14.68
C LEU A 105 2.42 -7.48 -15.76
N SER A 106 2.18 -7.11 -17.02
CA SER A 106 2.25 -8.04 -18.16
C SER A 106 3.65 -8.65 -18.28
N ALA A 107 4.71 -7.86 -18.11
CA ALA A 107 6.08 -8.35 -18.10
C ALA A 107 6.37 -9.29 -16.91
N ILE A 108 5.82 -8.99 -15.72
CA ILE A 108 5.91 -9.87 -14.55
C ILE A 108 5.27 -11.23 -14.85
N LYS A 109 4.05 -11.23 -15.40
CA LYS A 109 3.32 -12.45 -15.79
C LYS A 109 4.11 -13.29 -16.78
N SER A 110 4.77 -12.67 -17.77
CA SER A 110 5.58 -13.39 -18.76
C SER A 110 6.74 -14.16 -18.15
N PHE A 111 7.40 -13.65 -17.10
CA PHE A 111 8.55 -14.34 -16.49
C PHE A 111 8.16 -15.23 -15.30
N SER A 112 7.09 -14.88 -14.56
CA SER A 112 6.67 -15.58 -13.34
C SER A 112 5.86 -16.84 -13.60
N GLY A 113 5.46 -17.07 -14.86
CA GLY A 113 4.58 -18.18 -15.23
C GLY A 113 3.10 -17.92 -14.86
N PRO A 114 2.26 -18.95 -14.89
CA PRO A 114 0.82 -18.80 -14.67
C PRO A 114 0.52 -18.24 -13.26
N LEU A 115 -0.18 -17.10 -13.22
CA LEU A 115 -0.70 -16.47 -11.99
C LEU A 115 -2.21 -16.71 -11.84
N GLU A 116 -2.70 -17.90 -12.24
CA GLU A 116 -4.14 -18.22 -12.32
C GLU A 116 -4.85 -18.17 -10.96
N ASP A 117 -4.11 -18.40 -9.87
CA ASP A 117 -4.64 -18.42 -8.50
C ASP A 117 -4.75 -17.03 -7.86
N ILE A 118 -4.35 -15.95 -8.57
CA ILE A 118 -4.45 -14.57 -8.07
C ILE A 118 -4.94 -13.61 -9.16
N ARG A 119 -6.02 -12.88 -8.87
CA ARG A 119 -6.51 -11.80 -9.73
C ARG A 119 -5.72 -10.52 -9.46
N LEU A 120 -4.90 -10.10 -10.42
CA LEU A 120 -4.23 -8.79 -10.38
C LEU A 120 -5.05 -7.78 -11.19
N SER A 121 -5.70 -6.84 -10.52
CA SER A 121 -6.45 -5.75 -11.14
C SER A 121 -5.66 -4.45 -11.06
N VAL A 122 -5.71 -3.65 -12.14
CA VAL A 122 -5.09 -2.32 -12.16
C VAL A 122 -6.18 -1.27 -12.13
N ARG A 123 -6.06 -0.33 -11.20
CA ARG A 123 -6.88 0.86 -11.13
C ARG A 123 -6.16 2.00 -11.85
N PRO A 124 -6.73 2.53 -12.95
CA PRO A 124 -6.15 3.68 -13.64
C PRO A 124 -6.06 4.90 -12.73
N TYR A 125 -5.03 5.73 -12.92
CA TYR A 125 -4.88 7.00 -12.19
C TYR A 125 -5.97 8.03 -12.52
N THR A 126 -6.72 7.82 -13.62
CA THR A 126 -7.84 8.65 -14.05
C THR A 126 -9.14 8.33 -13.33
N GLU A 127 -9.20 7.19 -12.63
CA GLU A 127 -10.37 6.79 -11.86
C GLU A 127 -10.42 7.57 -10.55
N GLU A 128 -11.62 8.07 -10.21
CA GLU A 128 -11.83 8.85 -8.99
C GLU A 128 -11.61 8.03 -7.72
N THR A 129 -11.51 8.75 -6.62
CA THR A 129 -11.32 8.32 -5.25
C THR A 129 -11.80 6.89 -4.95
N HIS A 130 -10.86 6.05 -4.50
CA HIS A 130 -11.17 4.73 -3.95
C HIS A 130 -11.63 4.88 -2.50
N THR A 131 -12.71 4.22 -2.11
CA THR A 131 -13.08 4.11 -0.70
C THR A 131 -13.34 2.65 -0.34
N ASP A 132 -12.84 2.23 0.80
CA ASP A 132 -13.18 0.95 1.43
C ASP A 132 -13.78 1.19 2.82
N GLU A 133 -13.91 0.16 3.65
CA GLU A 133 -14.49 0.29 4.99
C GLU A 133 -13.63 1.15 5.94
N THR A 134 -12.31 1.19 5.73
CA THR A 134 -11.33 1.79 6.65
C THR A 134 -10.87 3.18 6.19
N MET A 135 -10.76 3.42 4.88
CA MET A 135 -10.11 4.61 4.34
C MET A 135 -10.64 4.99 2.96
N THR A 136 -10.62 6.30 2.71
CA THR A 136 -10.77 6.90 1.40
C THR A 136 -9.40 7.29 0.83
N VAL A 137 -9.01 6.77 -0.32
CA VAL A 137 -7.76 7.09 -1.04
C VAL A 137 -8.06 7.86 -2.32
N THR A 138 -7.57 9.09 -2.42
CA THR A 138 -7.70 9.93 -3.62
C THR A 138 -6.37 9.96 -4.38
N GLN A 139 -6.43 9.72 -5.70
CA GLN A 139 -5.27 9.77 -6.59
C GLN A 139 -5.07 11.19 -7.12
N VAL A 140 -3.84 11.72 -7.02
CA VAL A 140 -3.48 13.06 -7.49
C VAL A 140 -2.33 12.92 -8.50
N PRO A 141 -2.62 12.95 -9.82
CA PRO A 141 -1.58 12.92 -10.83
C PRO A 141 -0.83 14.25 -10.85
N ILE A 142 0.50 14.17 -10.80
CA ILE A 142 1.43 15.30 -10.83
C ILE A 142 2.26 15.16 -12.10
N PHE A 143 2.15 16.16 -12.97
CA PHE A 143 2.88 16.22 -14.23
C PHE A 143 4.08 17.18 -14.10
N SER A 144 5.28 16.68 -14.39
CA SER A 144 6.47 17.51 -14.56
C SER A 144 6.34 18.32 -15.85
N ARG A 145 6.70 19.59 -15.81
CA ARG A 145 6.81 20.40 -17.03
C ARG A 145 8.01 19.90 -17.85
N PRO A 146 7.86 19.67 -19.16
CA PRO A 146 9.00 19.39 -20.01
C PRO A 146 9.95 20.59 -19.93
N THR A 147 11.15 20.38 -19.41
CA THR A 147 12.22 21.37 -19.46
C THR A 147 12.56 21.56 -20.93
N SER A 148 12.46 22.80 -21.41
CA SER A 148 12.75 23.19 -22.79
C SER A 148 14.06 22.56 -23.29
N PRO A 149 14.12 22.07 -24.54
CA PRO A 149 15.31 21.37 -25.04
C PRO A 149 16.50 22.34 -25.07
N LYS A 150 17.53 22.05 -24.27
CA LYS A 150 18.84 22.68 -24.44
C LYS A 150 19.44 22.14 -25.75
N ASN A 151 19.45 23.00 -26.76
CA ASN A 151 20.17 22.97 -28.03
C ASN A 151 20.86 21.66 -28.47
N ALA A 152 20.37 21.19 -29.62
CA ALA A 152 20.99 20.31 -30.61
C ALA A 152 22.50 20.08 -30.50
N SER A 153 22.88 18.80 -30.46
CA SER A 153 24.05 18.30 -31.18
C SER A 153 23.59 17.12 -32.03
N GLN A 154 23.61 17.34 -33.34
CA GLN A 154 23.24 16.39 -34.38
C GLN A 154 24.23 15.22 -34.43
N ASN A 155 23.69 14.00 -34.58
CA ASN A 155 24.22 12.80 -35.26
C ASN A 155 23.46 11.59 -34.64
N SER A 156 22.88 10.62 -35.34
CA SER A 156 22.92 10.19 -36.74
C SER A 156 21.72 9.23 -36.98
N SER A 157 21.32 9.12 -38.25
CA SER A 157 20.27 8.28 -38.84
C SER A 157 20.12 6.84 -38.34
N SER A 158 18.88 6.41 -38.09
CA SER A 158 18.40 5.07 -38.47
C SER A 158 16.87 5.06 -38.62
N ASP A 159 16.42 4.91 -39.87
CA ASP A 159 15.02 4.66 -40.25
C ASP A 159 14.56 3.28 -39.74
N ARG A 160 13.50 3.26 -38.92
CA ARG A 160 12.64 2.09 -38.69
C ARG A 160 11.19 2.56 -38.51
N PRO A 161 10.19 1.90 -39.12
CA PRO A 161 8.82 2.37 -39.13
C PRO A 161 8.08 2.05 -37.83
N ASP A 162 7.27 3.02 -37.43
CA ASP A 162 6.06 2.99 -36.61
C ASP A 162 5.81 1.75 -35.73
N GLY A 163 6.23 1.86 -34.47
CA GLY A 163 5.53 1.26 -33.35
C GLY A 163 5.37 2.37 -32.32
N GLU A 164 4.15 2.62 -31.84
CA GLU A 164 3.86 3.58 -30.78
C GLU A 164 4.79 3.31 -29.59
N LYS A 165 5.87 4.10 -29.52
CA LYS A 165 6.75 4.12 -28.37
C LYS A 165 5.94 4.80 -27.27
N HIS A 166 5.27 4.00 -26.44
CA HIS A 166 4.93 4.41 -25.08
C HIS A 166 6.24 4.65 -24.33
N THR A 167 6.85 5.81 -24.61
CA THR A 167 7.95 6.35 -23.84
C THR A 167 7.50 6.36 -22.39
N ARG A 168 8.26 5.69 -21.52
CA ARG A 168 8.22 5.94 -20.07
C ARG A 168 8.19 7.44 -19.93
N ASP A 169 7.06 8.01 -19.55
CA ASP A 169 6.95 9.45 -19.39
C ASP A 169 7.33 9.73 -17.95
N PRO A 170 8.59 10.10 -17.66
CA PRO A 170 9.00 10.45 -16.30
C PRO A 170 8.26 11.70 -15.79
N SER A 171 7.46 12.35 -16.63
CA SER A 171 6.66 13.49 -16.22
C SER A 171 5.51 13.12 -15.30
N LEU A 172 4.94 11.91 -15.38
CA LEU A 172 3.77 11.55 -14.58
C LEU A 172 4.15 10.79 -13.29
N VAL A 173 3.77 11.37 -12.17
CA VAL A 173 3.86 10.80 -10.82
C VAL A 173 2.45 10.79 -10.23
N VAL A 174 2.09 9.76 -9.46
CA VAL A 174 0.82 9.72 -8.74
C VAL A 174 1.08 9.90 -7.25
N ALA A 175 0.44 10.89 -6.63
CA ALA A 175 0.37 11.03 -5.18
C ALA A 175 -0.97 10.48 -4.67
N PHE A 176 -0.98 10.04 -3.41
CA PHE A 176 -2.18 9.47 -2.78
C PHE A 176 -2.53 10.25 -1.52
N ILE A 177 -3.78 10.70 -1.42
CA ILE A 177 -4.32 11.32 -0.21
C ILE A 177 -5.18 10.29 0.50
N CYS A 178 -4.76 9.91 1.69
CA CYS A 178 -5.35 8.83 2.50
C CYS A 178 -6.14 9.42 3.66
N LYS A 179 -7.46 9.32 3.62
CA LYS A 179 -8.38 9.82 4.65
C LYS A 179 -9.03 8.65 5.39
N LEU A 180 -8.55 8.37 6.60
CA LEU A 180 -9.09 7.32 7.45
C LEU A 180 -10.53 7.64 7.88
N HIS A 181 -11.38 6.62 7.83
CA HIS A 181 -12.74 6.70 8.36
C HIS A 181 -12.70 6.69 9.90
N PRO A 182 -13.59 7.45 10.56
CA PRO A 182 -13.73 7.38 12.00
C PRO A 182 -14.17 5.96 12.38
N LYS A 183 -13.40 5.31 13.25
CA LYS A 183 -13.82 4.04 13.83
C LYS A 183 -15.06 4.30 14.69
N LYS A 184 -16.07 3.45 14.55
CA LYS A 184 -17.20 3.45 15.49
C LYS A 184 -16.61 3.20 16.89
N GLY A 185 -16.94 4.07 17.83
CA GLY A 185 -16.55 3.90 19.23
C GLY A 185 -17.11 2.60 19.79
N ASN A 186 -16.58 2.17 20.93
CA ASN A 186 -17.11 1.01 21.61
C ASN A 186 -18.59 1.23 21.95
N PHE A 187 -19.39 0.20 21.75
CA PHE A 187 -20.79 0.25 22.13
C PHE A 187 -20.89 0.41 23.66
N LEU A 188 -21.56 1.48 24.10
CA LEU A 188 -21.71 1.81 25.51
C LEU A 188 -22.85 0.96 26.11
N VAL A 189 -22.50 -0.27 26.51
CA VAL A 189 -23.45 -1.26 27.08
C VAL A 189 -24.20 -0.70 28.28
N SER A 190 -23.52 0.06 29.16
CA SER A 190 -24.13 0.65 30.36
C SER A 190 -25.27 1.61 30.02
N GLU A 191 -25.03 2.50 29.05
CA GLU A 191 -26.00 3.53 28.63
C GLU A 191 -27.18 2.90 27.84
N ALA A 192 -26.90 1.87 27.05
CA ALA A 192 -27.93 1.11 26.35
C ALA A 192 -28.88 0.36 27.32
N LYS A 193 -28.35 -0.17 28.44
CA LYS A 193 -29.17 -0.76 29.52
C LYS A 193 -30.06 0.29 30.18
N GLU A 194 -29.53 1.49 30.43
CA GLU A 194 -30.31 2.60 31.02
C GLU A 194 -31.46 3.05 30.11
N LEU A 195 -31.28 2.96 28.79
CA LEU A 195 -32.32 3.26 27.79
C LEU A 195 -33.32 2.12 27.57
N GLY A 196 -33.23 1.02 28.32
CA GLY A 196 -34.14 -0.12 28.23
C GLY A 196 -33.97 -0.98 26.97
N LEU A 197 -32.84 -0.87 26.28
CA LEU A 197 -32.52 -1.72 25.14
C LEU A 197 -32.14 -3.14 25.65
N PRO A 198 -32.68 -4.21 25.05
CA PRO A 198 -32.19 -5.56 25.33
C PRO A 198 -30.78 -5.69 24.73
N VAL A 199 -29.77 -5.65 25.60
CA VAL A 199 -28.36 -5.88 25.27
C VAL A 199 -27.84 -7.17 25.86
#